data_AF-A0A831J830-F1
#
_entry.id   AF-A0A831J830-F1
#
_cell.length_a   1.000
_cell.length_b   1.000
_cell.length_c   1.000
_cell.angle_alpha   90.00
_cell.angle_beta   90.00
_cell.angle_gamma   90.00
#
_symmetry.space_group_name_H-M   'P 1'
#
loop_
_entity.id
_entity.type
_entity.pdbx_description
1 polymer ?
#
loop_
_entity_poly.entity_id
_entity_poly.type
_entity_poly.pdbx_seq_one_letter_code
_entity_poly.pdbx_strand_id
1 'polypeptide(L)'
;LWVNSLKGHPGTLEDGVKVIHRTDYNYSEVADVIRDTITEFAKLPESEVQIIRKNAADIAEKALWKHFIRYYYEAYDVALRNAKERCKSYKQK
;
A
#
# COMPACT_ATOMS: atom_id res chain seq x y z
N LEU A 1 -5.31 2.41 -2.88
CA LEU A 1 -4.02 2.14 -2.22
C LEU A 1 -4.14 0.88 -1.37
N TRP A 2 -3.14 -0.01 -1.38
CA TRP A 2 -3.18 -1.31 -0.69
C TRP A 2 -3.46 -1.19 0.82
N VAL A 3 -2.84 -0.22 1.49
CA VAL A 3 -3.08 0.05 2.91
C VAL A 3 -4.56 0.36 3.20
N ASN A 4 -5.22 1.13 2.33
CA ASN A 4 -6.64 1.46 2.52
C ASN A 4 -7.52 0.21 2.38
N SER A 5 -7.20 -0.72 1.48
CA SER A 5 -7.92 -2.00 1.39
C SER A 5 -7.67 -2.91 2.59
N LEU A 6 -6.52 -2.74 3.27
CA LEU A 6 -6.21 -3.48 4.50
C LEU A 6 -7.04 -2.98 5.69
N LYS A 7 -7.23 -1.67 5.79
CA LYS A 7 -7.87 -1.00 6.93
C LYS A 7 -9.36 -0.72 6.75
N GLY A 8 -9.83 -0.65 5.50
CA GLY A 8 -11.20 -0.25 5.16
C GLY A 8 -11.43 1.27 5.14
N HIS A 9 -10.39 2.06 5.41
CA HIS A 9 -10.40 3.53 5.37
C HIS A 9 -9.01 4.06 4.97
N PRO A 10 -8.88 5.36 4.62
CA PRO A 10 -7.56 5.98 4.47
C PRO A 10 -6.75 5.85 5.75
N GLY A 11 -5.49 5.40 5.64
CA GLY A 11 -4.63 5.22 6.80
C GLY A 11 -4.39 6.52 7.57
N THR A 12 -4.53 6.45 8.89
CA THR A 12 -4.30 7.58 9.81
C THR A 12 -3.01 7.40 10.61
N LEU A 13 -2.55 8.45 11.29
CA LEU A 13 -1.29 8.38 12.04
C LEU A 13 -1.33 7.27 13.11
N GLU A 14 -2.48 7.11 13.76
CA GLU A 14 -2.77 6.10 14.78
C GLU A 14 -2.67 4.68 14.22
N ASP A 15 -2.94 4.48 12.93
CA ASP A 15 -2.76 3.19 12.26
C ASP A 15 -1.30 2.77 12.10
N GLY A 16 -0.34 3.65 12.40
CA GLY A 16 1.06 3.45 12.03
C GLY A 16 1.38 3.85 10.58
N VAL A 17 0.45 4.48 9.86
CA VAL A 17 0.66 4.94 8.49
C VAL A 17 -0.31 6.07 8.10
N LYS A 18 0.21 7.21 7.68
CA LYS A 18 -0.62 8.30 7.13
C LYS A 18 -0.69 8.22 5.61
N VAL A 19 -1.90 8.10 5.06
CA VAL A 19 -2.14 8.15 3.62
C VAL A 19 -2.57 9.56 3.21
N ILE A 20 -1.79 10.20 2.35
CA ILE A 20 -2.03 11.56 1.86
C ILE A 20 -2.42 11.51 0.39
N HIS A 21 -3.53 12.15 0.02
CA HIS A 21 -3.94 12.27 -1.37
C HIS A 21 -3.09 13.33 -2.09
N ARG A 22 -2.38 12.92 -3.14
CA ARG A 22 -1.61 13.81 -4.01
C ARG A 22 -2.19 13.83 -5.41
N THR A 23 -2.29 15.03 -5.98
CA THR A 23 -2.59 15.32 -7.38
C THR A 23 -1.43 16.12 -7.98
N ASP A 24 -1.52 16.48 -9.25
CA ASP A 24 -0.48 17.28 -9.92
C ASP A 24 -0.51 18.76 -9.51
N TYR A 25 -1.51 19.19 -8.74
CA TYR A 25 -1.73 20.60 -8.42
C TYR A 25 -1.69 20.93 -6.93
N ASN A 26 -1.58 19.93 -6.03
CA ASN A 26 -1.73 20.13 -4.59
C ASN A 26 -0.42 20.02 -3.79
N TYR A 27 0.69 20.47 -4.39
CA TYR A 27 2.02 20.32 -3.81
C TYR A 27 2.12 20.97 -2.40
N SER A 28 1.67 22.21 -2.27
CA SER A 28 1.78 22.97 -1.01
C SER A 28 0.94 22.33 0.09
N GLU A 29 -0.28 21.90 -0.21
CA GLU A 29 -1.18 21.24 0.71
C GLU A 29 -0.59 19.90 1.19
N VAL A 30 -0.01 19.12 0.28
CA VAL A 30 0.66 17.86 0.65
C VAL A 30 1.85 18.13 1.57
N ALA A 31 2.67 19.16 1.28
CA ALA A 31 3.80 19.53 2.12
C ALA A 31 3.35 19.97 3.53
N ASP A 32 2.28 20.76 3.62
CA ASP A 32 1.69 21.17 4.90
C ASP A 32 1.19 19.96 5.70
N VAL A 33 0.46 19.03 5.08
CA VAL A 33 -0.03 17.81 5.74
C VAL A 33 1.12 16.95 6.25
N ILE A 34 2.23 16.84 5.51
CA ILE A 34 3.42 16.09 5.97
C ILE A 34 4.03 16.78 7.19
N ARG A 35 4.28 18.09 7.12
CA ARG A 35 4.81 18.88 8.25
C ARG A 35 3.96 18.69 9.49
N ASP A 36 2.64 18.83 9.34
CA ASP A 36 1.71 18.77 10.45
C ASP A 36 1.66 17.36 11.04
N THR A 37 1.68 16.31 10.20
CA THR A 37 1.75 14.91 10.67
C THR A 37 3.02 14.62 11.47
N ILE A 38 4.19 15.12 11.02
CA ILE A 38 5.46 14.96 11.75
C ILE A 38 5.40 15.71 13.08
N THR A 39 4.87 16.93 13.07
CA THR A 39 4.74 17.77 14.26
C THR A 39 3.79 17.17 15.28
N GLU A 40 2.66 16.62 14.82
CA GLU A 40 1.69 15.89 15.63
C GLU A 40 2.35 14.68 16.28
N PHE A 41 3.00 13.82 15.49
CA PHE A 41 3.69 12.62 16.00
C PHE A 41 4.77 12.97 17.04
N ALA A 42 5.56 14.01 16.79
CA ALA A 42 6.64 14.45 17.68
C ALA A 42 6.14 14.98 19.04
N LYS A 43 4.88 15.41 19.12
CA LYS A 43 4.26 15.91 20.36
C LYS A 43 3.58 14.81 21.17
N LEU A 44 3.43 13.61 20.63
CA LEU A 44 2.78 12.51 21.33
C LEU A 44 3.61 12.01 22.51
N PRO A 45 2.97 11.57 23.60
CA PRO A 45 3.67 10.91 24.69
C PRO A 45 4.24 9.57 24.23
N GLU A 46 5.32 9.11 24.88
CA GLU A 46 6.02 7.88 24.51
C GLU A 46 5.08 6.66 24.46
N SER A 47 4.06 6.58 25.32
CA SER A 47 3.09 5.50 25.32
C SER A 47 2.33 5.40 23.99
N GLU A 48 1.87 6.52 23.44
CA GLU A 48 1.15 6.57 22.16
C GLU A 48 2.10 6.29 20.99
N VAL A 49 3.32 6.83 21.05
CA VAL A 49 4.38 6.56 20.06
C VAL A 49 4.65 5.05 19.96
N GLN A 50 4.71 4.33 21.08
CA GLN A 50 4.92 2.89 21.09
C GLN A 50 3.75 2.12 20.47
N ILE A 51 2.52 2.56 20.69
CA ILE A 51 1.32 1.97 20.05
C ILE A 51 1.40 2.15 18.53
N ILE A 52 1.69 3.36 18.06
CA ILE A 52 1.81 3.67 16.64
C ILE A 52 2.93 2.87 15.98
N ARG A 53 4.09 2.74 16.65
CA ARG A 53 5.22 1.92 16.18
C ARG A 53 4.84 0.46 16.03
N LYS A 54 4.08 -0.09 16.98
CA LYS A 54 3.59 -1.46 16.91
C LYS A 54 2.64 -1.64 15.72
N ASN A 55 1.68 -0.73 15.55
CA ASN A 55 0.74 -0.77 14.43
C ASN A 55 1.47 -0.67 13.07
N ALA A 56 2.52 0.14 12.98
CA ALA A 56 3.39 0.23 11.81
C ALA A 56 4.11 -1.10 11.52
N ALA A 57 4.64 -1.76 12.56
CA ALA A 57 5.28 -3.08 12.43
C ALA A 57 4.28 -4.15 11.94
N ASP A 58 3.06 -4.15 12.47
CA ASP A 58 2.00 -5.08 12.05
C ASP A 58 1.60 -4.90 10.58
N ILE A 59 1.66 -3.65 10.07
CA ILE A 59 1.45 -3.37 8.64
C ILE A 59 2.64 -3.83 7.80
N ALA A 60 3.87 -3.58 8.25
CA ALA A 60 5.09 -3.97 7.55
C ALA A 60 5.19 -5.50 7.40
N GLU A 61 4.75 -6.28 8.39
CA GLU A 61 4.65 -7.74 8.29
C GLU A 61 3.75 -8.17 7.13
N LYS A 62 2.60 -7.50 6.95
CA LYS A 62 1.69 -7.79 5.84
C LYS A 62 2.24 -7.35 4.49
N ALA A 63 3.21 -6.42 4.48
CA ALA A 63 3.95 -5.95 3.31
C ALA A 63 5.05 -6.93 2.84
N LEU A 64 5.32 -8.01 3.60
CA LEU A 64 6.37 -8.96 3.25
C LEU A 64 6.09 -9.69 1.92
N TRP A 65 7.16 -9.95 1.17
CA TRP A 65 7.10 -10.59 -0.14
C TRP A 65 6.37 -11.95 -0.13
N LYS A 66 6.47 -12.70 0.98
CA LYS A 66 5.75 -13.97 1.18
C LYS A 66 4.23 -13.85 1.03
N HIS A 67 3.65 -12.66 1.25
CA HIS A 67 2.24 -12.40 1.05
C HIS A 67 1.90 -11.95 -0.37
N PHE A 68 2.84 -11.24 -1.04
CA PHE A 68 2.67 -10.63 -2.36
C PHE A 68 3.05 -11.53 -3.54
N ILE A 69 3.85 -12.58 -3.32
CA ILE A 69 4.28 -13.50 -4.39
C ILE A 69 3.12 -14.13 -5.16
N ARG A 70 1.96 -14.31 -4.52
CA ARG A 70 0.75 -14.83 -5.19
C ARG A 70 0.38 -14.04 -6.46
N TYR A 71 0.55 -12.71 -6.43
CA TYR A 71 0.17 -11.84 -7.54
C TYR A 71 1.08 -12.05 -8.76
N TYR A 72 2.33 -12.48 -8.54
CA TYR A 72 3.21 -12.89 -9.63
C TYR A 72 2.72 -14.19 -10.26
N TYR A 73 2.36 -15.19 -9.45
CA TYR A 73 1.81 -16.44 -9.98
C TYR A 73 0.52 -16.23 -10.76
N GLU A 74 -0.38 -15.37 -10.26
CA GLU A 74 -1.60 -14.97 -10.97
C GLU A 74 -1.27 -14.29 -12.32
N ALA A 75 -0.32 -13.35 -12.33
CA ALA A 75 0.11 -12.70 -13.57
C ALA A 75 0.73 -13.69 -14.57
N TYR A 76 1.56 -14.63 -14.10
CA TYR A 76 2.14 -15.68 -14.94
C TYR A 76 1.08 -16.61 -15.52
N ASP A 77 0.11 -17.03 -14.71
CA ASP A 77 -1.01 -17.87 -15.18
C ASP A 77 -1.83 -17.15 -16.27
N VAL A 78 -2.18 -15.88 -16.05
CA VAL A 78 -2.87 -15.06 -17.05
C VAL A 78 -2.06 -14.97 -18.35
N ALA A 79 -0.76 -14.70 -18.26
CA ALA A 79 0.11 -14.58 -19.43
C ALA A 79 0.20 -15.90 -20.21
N LEU A 80 0.39 -17.03 -19.51
CA LEU A 80 0.49 -18.36 -20.13
C LEU A 80 -0.83 -18.80 -20.78
N ARG A 81 -1.98 -18.52 -20.15
CA ARG A 81 -3.29 -18.79 -20.74
C ARG A 81 -3.49 -18.01 -22.04
N ASN A 82 -3.20 -16.71 -22.03
CA ASN A 82 -3.30 -15.88 -23.22
C ASN A 82 -2.32 -16.31 -24.33
N ALA A 83 -1.12 -16.76 -23.97
CA ALA A 83 -0.17 -17.31 -24.93
C ALA A 83 -0.69 -18.60 -25.58
N LYS A 84 -1.25 -19.53 -24.79
CA LYS A 84 -1.84 -20.77 -25.29
C LYS A 84 -3.00 -20.51 -26.26
N GLU A 85 -3.89 -19.58 -25.93
CA GLU A 85 -5.01 -19.22 -26.82
C GLU A 85 -4.54 -18.62 -28.15
N ARG A 86 -3.52 -17.76 -28.13
CA ARG A 86 -2.90 -17.24 -29.35
C ARG A 86 -2.26 -18.35 -30.20
N CYS A 87 -1.62 -19.34 -29.58
CA CYS A 87 -1.06 -20.48 -30.31
C CYS A 87 -2.15 -21.37 -30.93
N LYS A 88 -3.29 -21.56 -30.26
CA LYS A 88 -4.42 -22.32 -30.82
C LYS A 88 -5.03 -21.62 -32.03
N SER A 89 -5.28 -20.31 -31.94
CA SER A 89 -5.87 -19.55 -33.05
C SER A 89 -4.96 -19.49 -34.27
N TYR A 90 -3.64 -19.52 -34.09
CA TYR A 90 -2.69 -19.61 -35.20
C TYR A 90 -2.71 -20.97 -35.89
N LYS A 91 -2.89 -22.07 -35.15
CA LYS A 91 -2.93 -23.44 -35.71
C LYS A 91 -4.24 -23.78 -36.43
N GLN A 92 -5.31 -23.00 -36.22
CA GLN A 92 -6.61 -23.18 -36.85
C GLN A 92 -6.79 -22.37 -38.14
N LYS A 93 -5.83 -21.51 -38.48
CA LYS A 93 -5.70 -20.85 -39.79
C LYS A 93 -4.75 -21.66 -40.67
#